data_AF-A0A243SBY3-F1
#
_entry.id   AF-A0A243SBY3-F1
#
_cell.length_a   1.000
_cell.length_b   1.000
_cell.length_c   1.000
_cell.angle_alpha   90.00
_cell.angle_beta   90.00
_cell.angle_gamma   90.00
#
_symmetry.space_group_name_H-M   'P 1'
#
loop_
_entity.id
_entity.type
_entity.pdbx_description
1 polymer ?
#
loop_
_entity_poly.entity_id
_entity_poly.type
_entity_poly.pdbx_seq_one_letter_code
_entity_poly.pdbx_strand_id
1 'polypeptide(L)'
;ALAGYIIHRSLLITYIIKINKVKDFIPVVIAIIPTLFIFSYLLSIADEINRSSFYGIVVQNIVISIMAGLVISNYFMNDNNDSPWLYIYGLLFTALYFTVFIEKCFLSTFPPTFFRPLGMVLYVSSYYAFYRFVIDTENIHKDRVQ
;
A
#
# COMPACT_ATOMS: atom_id res chain seq x y z
N ALA A 1 -15.11 -4.96 13.69
CA ALA A 1 -14.56 -3.87 12.87
C ALA A 1 -13.13 -4.17 12.38
N LEU A 2 -12.16 -4.41 13.27
CA LEU A 2 -10.74 -4.65 12.90
C LEU A 2 -10.55 -5.85 11.95
N ALA A 3 -11.23 -6.96 12.21
CA ALA A 3 -11.16 -8.16 11.37
C ALA A 3 -11.66 -7.92 9.93
N GLY A 4 -12.74 -7.14 9.76
CA GLY A 4 -13.29 -6.82 8.43
C GLY A 4 -12.34 -5.97 7.59
N TYR A 5 -11.62 -5.04 8.23
CA TYR A 5 -10.60 -4.23 7.55
C TYR A 5 -9.40 -5.07 7.10
N ILE A 6 -8.94 -5.99 7.95
CA ILE A 6 -7.85 -6.91 7.61
C ILE A 6 -8.27 -7.83 6.46
N ILE A 7 -9.47 -8.40 6.51
CA ILE A 7 -10.01 -9.26 5.45
C ILE A 7 -10.11 -8.50 4.12
N HIS A 8 -10.62 -7.27 4.13
CA HIS A 8 -10.71 -6.44 2.92
C HIS A 8 -9.33 -6.20 2.30
N ARG A 9 -8.34 -5.85 3.13
CA ARG A 9 -6.96 -5.63 2.67
C ARG A 9 -6.31 -6.92 2.15
N SER A 10 -6.53 -8.05 2.80
CA SER A 10 -6.04 -9.36 2.34
C SER A 10 -6.65 -9.75 0.99
N LEU A 11 -7.96 -9.55 0.80
CA LEU A 11 -8.65 -9.80 -0.48
C LEU A 11 -8.07 -8.95 -1.62
N LEU A 12 -7.81 -7.67 -1.36
CA LEU A 12 -7.18 -6.75 -2.32
C LEU A 12 -5.81 -7.25 -2.75
N ILE A 13 -4.96 -7.64 -1.80
CA ILE A 13 -3.61 -8.17 -2.08
C ILE A 13 -3.70 -9.46 -2.90
N THR A 14 -4.57 -10.40 -2.54
CA THR A 14 -4.74 -11.65 -3.31
C THR A 14 -5.27 -11.39 -4.71
N TYR A 15 -6.16 -10.43 -4.87
CA TYR A 15 -6.69 -10.03 -6.17
C TYR A 15 -5.59 -9.42 -7.06
N ILE A 16 -4.76 -8.53 -6.51
CA ILE A 16 -3.64 -7.91 -7.22
C ILE A 16 -2.61 -8.95 -7.64
N ILE A 17 -2.28 -9.92 -6.77
CA ILE A 17 -1.36 -11.00 -7.11
C ILE A 17 -1.94 -11.87 -8.24
N LYS A 18 -3.23 -12.19 -8.16
CA LYS A 18 -3.92 -13.00 -9.17
C LYS A 18 -3.98 -12.30 -10.53
N ILE A 19 -4.28 -11.01 -10.54
CA ILE A 19 -4.46 -10.24 -11.78
C ILE A 19 -3.12 -9.93 -12.46
N ASN A 20 -2.08 -9.65 -11.68
CA ASN A 20 -0.73 -9.39 -12.21
C ASN A 20 0.05 -10.65 -12.56
N LYS A 21 -0.50 -11.86 -12.33
CA LYS A 21 0.16 -13.15 -12.54
C LYS A 21 1.63 -13.12 -12.08
N VAL A 22 1.88 -12.64 -10.87
CA VAL A 22 3.24 -12.49 -10.33
C VAL A 22 3.91 -13.87 -10.32
N LYS A 23 4.69 -14.14 -11.36
CA LYS A 23 5.27 -15.45 -11.63
C LYS A 23 6.59 -15.63 -10.86
N ASP A 24 7.32 -14.53 -10.70
CA ASP A 24 8.59 -14.49 -9.98
C ASP A 24 8.46 -13.64 -8.72
N PHE A 25 8.45 -14.30 -7.57
CA PHE A 25 8.34 -13.64 -6.26
C PHE A 25 9.66 -13.03 -5.79
N ILE A 26 10.78 -13.36 -6.45
CA ILE A 26 12.13 -12.91 -6.07
C ILE A 26 12.25 -11.39 -6.07
N PRO A 27 11.85 -10.66 -7.14
CA PRO A 27 12.05 -9.21 -7.15
C PRO A 27 11.07 -8.50 -6.21
N VAL A 28 9.91 -9.10 -5.91
CA VAL A 28 9.00 -8.64 -4.85
C VAL A 28 9.72 -8.68 -3.50
N VAL A 29 10.36 -9.81 -3.15
CA VAL A 29 11.12 -9.92 -1.89
C VAL A 29 12.26 -8.90 -1.83
N ILE A 30 13.00 -8.72 -2.93
CA ILE A 30 14.08 -7.73 -3.01
C ILE A 30 13.53 -6.32 -2.80
N ALA A 31 12.37 -5.98 -3.36
CA ALA A 31 11.75 -4.67 -3.21
C ALA A 31 11.16 -4.43 -1.81
N ILE A 32 10.69 -5.48 -1.12
CA ILE A 32 10.13 -5.38 0.24
C ILE A 32 11.20 -4.99 1.26
N ILE A 33 12.40 -5.56 1.17
CA ILE A 33 13.48 -5.37 2.15
C ILE A 33 13.78 -3.87 2.40
N PRO A 34 14.07 -3.04 1.38
CA PRO A 34 14.36 -1.63 1.61
C PRO A 34 13.14 -0.86 2.14
N THR A 35 11.92 -1.18 1.69
CA THR A 35 10.73 -0.50 2.21
C THR A 35 10.47 -0.85 3.66
N LEU A 36 10.63 -2.12 4.03
CA LEU A 36 10.49 -2.59 5.41
C LEU A 36 11.53 -1.95 6.31
N PHE A 37 12.77 -1.82 5.84
CA PHE A 37 13.84 -1.19 6.60
C PHE A 37 13.53 0.28 6.89
N ILE A 38 13.10 1.05 5.88
CA ILE A 38 12.74 2.47 6.05
C ILE A 38 11.64 2.64 7.09
N PHE A 39 10.53 1.90 6.97
CA PHE A 39 9.40 2.02 7.90
C PHE A 39 9.72 1.51 9.31
N SER A 40 10.56 0.47 9.43
CA SER A 40 11.02 -0.03 10.73
C SER A 40 11.96 0.95 11.42
N TYR A 41 12.84 1.60 10.66
CA TYR A 41 13.71 2.66 11.17
C TYR A 41 12.89 3.85 11.69
N LEU A 42 11.91 4.30 10.90
CA LEU A 42 10.95 5.35 11.28
C LEU A 42 10.18 5.00 12.56
N LEU A 43 9.80 3.72 12.73
CA LEU A 43 9.16 3.25 13.96
C LEU A 43 10.12 3.23 15.16
N SER A 44 11.40 2.92 14.96
CA SER A 44 12.38 2.86 16.03
C SER A 44 12.70 4.22 16.65
N ILE A 45 12.54 5.30 15.90
CA ILE A 45 12.80 6.68 16.37
C ILE A 45 11.53 7.40 16.85
N ALA A 46 10.39 6.72 16.85
CA ALA A 46 9.12 7.30 17.31
C ALA A 46 9.02 7.23 18.83
N ASP A 47 9.04 8.39 19.49
CA ASP A 47 9.11 8.51 20.95
C ASP A 47 7.77 8.28 21.68
N GLU A 48 6.62 8.47 21.02
CA GLU A 48 5.30 8.52 21.69
C GLU A 48 4.28 7.45 21.25
N ILE A 49 4.71 6.20 21.05
CA ILE A 49 3.76 5.16 20.64
C ILE A 49 2.99 4.60 21.85
N ASN A 50 1.66 4.79 21.84
CA ASN A 50 0.78 4.14 22.80
C ASN A 50 0.87 2.61 22.68
N ARG A 51 1.14 1.91 23.78
CA ARG A 51 1.36 0.44 23.83
C ARG A 51 0.21 -0.37 23.22
N SER A 52 -1.02 0.11 23.33
CA SER A 52 -2.20 -0.57 22.77
C SER A 52 -2.25 -0.53 21.24
N SER A 53 -1.69 0.50 20.61
CA SER A 53 -1.64 0.65 19.15
C SER A 53 -0.35 0.14 18.50
N PHE A 54 0.70 -0.10 19.29
CA PHE A 54 2.02 -0.51 18.81
C PHE A 54 1.95 -1.74 17.90
N TYR A 55 1.29 -2.81 18.35
CA TYR A 55 1.13 -4.03 17.56
C TYR A 55 0.38 -3.79 16.23
N GLY A 56 -0.64 -2.93 16.25
CA GLY A 56 -1.38 -2.56 15.05
C GLY A 56 -0.52 -1.81 14.02
N ILE A 57 0.36 -0.93 14.50
CA ILE A 57 1.29 -0.17 13.64
C ILE A 57 2.35 -1.10 13.05
N VAL A 58 2.91 -2.01 13.84
CA VAL A 58 3.89 -3.01 13.35
C VAL A 58 3.29 -3.89 12.24
N VAL A 59 2.07 -4.40 12.45
CA VAL A 59 1.38 -5.21 11.44
C VAL A 59 1.10 -4.38 10.18
N GLN A 60 0.67 -3.11 10.32
CA GLN A 60 0.49 -2.25 9.15
C GLN A 60 1.80 -1.96 8.41
N ASN A 61 2.91 -1.77 9.13
CA ASN A 61 4.25 -1.61 8.53
C ASN A 61 4.60 -2.80 7.64
N ILE A 62 4.39 -4.03 8.12
CA ILE A 62 4.68 -5.23 7.32
C ILE A 62 3.77 -5.28 6.08
N VAL A 63 2.47 -5.05 6.25
CA VAL A 63 1.49 -5.09 5.14
C VAL A 63 1.81 -4.04 4.08
N ILE A 64 2.15 -2.80 4.47
CA ILE A 64 2.47 -1.74 3.51
C ILE A 64 3.78 -2.00 2.78
N SER A 65 4.79 -2.56 3.45
CA SER A 65 6.05 -2.91 2.80
C SER A 65 5.86 -4.02 1.76
N ILE A 66 5.04 -5.02 2.05
CA ILE A 66 4.65 -6.06 1.07
C ILE A 66 3.97 -5.42 -0.14
N MET A 67 3.01 -4.53 0.12
CA MET A 67 2.25 -3.84 -0.92
C MET A 67 3.15 -2.97 -1.81
N ALA A 68 4.00 -2.15 -1.20
CA ALA A 68 4.93 -1.28 -1.91
C ALA A 68 5.97 -2.08 -2.70
N GLY A 69 6.53 -3.14 -2.10
CA GLY A 69 7.45 -4.04 -2.79
C GLY A 69 6.81 -4.72 -3.99
N LEU A 70 5.56 -5.14 -3.88
CA LEU A 70 4.81 -5.73 -5.00
C LEU A 70 4.59 -4.72 -6.14
N VAL A 71 4.20 -3.49 -5.81
CA VAL A 71 3.95 -2.44 -6.81
C VAL A 71 5.25 -2.03 -7.52
N ILE A 72 6.34 -1.85 -6.75
CA ILE A 72 7.67 -1.52 -7.30
C ILE A 72 8.18 -2.65 -8.18
N SER A 73 8.09 -3.89 -7.70
CA SER A 73 8.51 -5.07 -8.45
C SER A 73 7.72 -5.22 -9.75
N ASN A 74 6.41 -5.00 -9.72
CA ASN A 74 5.59 -5.04 -10.92
C ASN A 74 6.00 -3.94 -11.92
N TYR A 75 6.27 -2.73 -11.45
CA TYR A 75 6.72 -1.62 -12.29
C TYR A 75 8.06 -1.89 -13.00
N PHE A 76 9.02 -2.55 -12.31
CA PHE A 76 10.34 -2.85 -12.88
C PHE A 76 10.40 -4.13 -13.71
N MET A 77 9.52 -5.10 -13.48
CA MET A 77 9.55 -6.40 -14.18
C MET A 77 8.57 -6.50 -15.35
N ASN A 78 7.55 -5.65 -15.38
CA ASN A 78 6.53 -5.72 -16.41
C ASN A 78 6.92 -4.76 -17.55
N ASP A 79 7.65 -5.26 -18.54
CA ASP A 79 8.07 -4.49 -19.73
C ASP A 79 6.87 -3.91 -20.50
N ASN A 80 5.73 -4.60 -20.47
CA ASN A 80 4.44 -4.08 -20.91
C ASN A 80 3.73 -3.43 -19.72
N ASN A 81 4.11 -2.19 -19.40
CA ASN A 81 3.50 -1.34 -18.37
C ASN A 81 2.06 -0.94 -18.77
N ASP A 82 1.20 -1.95 -18.91
CA ASP A 82 -0.13 -1.93 -19.50
C ASP A 82 -1.10 -1.04 -18.73
N SER A 83 -0.84 -0.78 -17.45
CA SER A 83 -1.64 0.15 -16.65
C SER A 83 -0.80 0.85 -15.57
N PRO A 84 -0.54 2.17 -15.70
CA PRO A 84 0.18 2.94 -14.67
C PRO A 84 -0.62 3.08 -13.37
N TRP A 85 -1.92 2.75 -13.39
CA TRP A 85 -2.82 2.92 -12.26
C TRP A 85 -2.46 2.05 -11.06
N LEU A 86 -1.83 0.88 -11.24
CA LEU A 86 -1.35 0.07 -10.11
C LEU A 86 -0.25 0.78 -9.33
N TYR A 87 0.65 1.45 -10.06
CA TYR A 87 1.72 2.24 -9.45
C TYR A 87 1.16 3.45 -8.71
N ILE A 88 0.24 4.19 -9.35
CA ILE A 88 -0.44 5.33 -8.73
C ILE A 88 -1.18 4.89 -7.46
N TYR A 89 -1.88 3.76 -7.51
CA TYR A 89 -2.54 3.19 -6.34
C TYR A 89 -1.54 2.88 -5.22
N GLY A 90 -0.46 2.16 -5.51
CA GLY A 90 0.56 1.81 -4.51
C GLY A 90 1.20 3.03 -3.88
N LEU A 91 1.50 4.06 -4.68
CA LEU A 91 2.09 5.31 -4.22
C LEU A 91 1.13 6.10 -3.32
N LEU A 92 -0.13 6.27 -3.73
CA LEU A 92 -1.16 6.95 -2.93
C LEU A 92 -1.45 6.20 -1.63
N PHE A 93 -1.48 4.87 -1.67
CA PHE A 93 -1.73 4.04 -0.49
C PHE A 93 -0.56 4.04 0.49
N THR A 94 0.67 4.11 -0.03
CA THR A 94 1.89 4.28 0.79
C THR A 94 1.93 5.67 1.42
N ALA A 95 1.58 6.72 0.67
CA ALA A 95 1.47 8.07 1.18
C ALA A 95 0.39 8.17 2.28
N LEU A 96 -0.78 7.55 2.08
CA LEU A 96 -1.83 7.46 3.09
C LEU A 96 -1.30 6.86 4.39
N TYR A 97 -0.61 5.73 4.31
CA TYR A 97 -0.05 5.09 5.47
C TYR A 97 1.00 5.98 6.16
N PHE A 98 1.89 6.59 5.38
CA PHE A 98 2.90 7.51 5.90
C PHE A 98 2.27 8.70 6.64
N THR A 99 1.21 9.30 6.11
CA THR A 99 0.45 10.37 6.78
C THR A 99 -0.09 9.92 8.14
N VAL A 100 -0.78 8.78 8.19
CA VAL A 100 -1.37 8.24 9.43
C VAL A 100 -0.28 7.86 10.43
N PHE A 101 0.84 7.35 9.93
CA PHE A 101 2.00 6.98 10.74
C PHE A 101 2.63 8.21 11.40
N ILE A 102 2.90 9.27 10.64
CA ILE A 102 3.43 10.53 11.16
C ILE A 102 2.46 11.18 12.15
N GLU A 103 1.16 11.22 11.84
CA GLU A 103 0.12 11.74 12.74
C GLU A 103 0.17 11.02 14.10
N LYS A 104 0.26 9.69 14.10
CA LYS A 104 0.21 8.89 15.34
C LYS A 104 1.51 8.79 16.10
N CYS A 105 2.65 8.83 15.42
CA CYS A 105 3.96 8.54 16.02
C CYS A 105 4.77 9.79 16.34
N PHE A 106 4.53 10.92 15.66
CA PHE A 106 5.33 12.14 15.80
C PHE A 106 4.48 13.38 16.13
N LEU A 107 3.19 13.36 15.81
CA LEU A 107 2.29 14.52 15.96
C LEU A 107 1.04 14.18 16.79
N SER A 108 1.14 13.18 17.68
CA SER A 108 0.11 12.75 18.64
C SER A 108 -0.46 13.92 19.46
N THR A 109 0.36 14.93 19.74
CA THR A 109 0.02 16.12 20.51
C THR A 109 -0.65 17.22 19.69
N PHE A 110 -0.63 17.14 18.35
CA PHE A 110 -1.23 18.15 17.47
C PHE A 110 -2.72 17.87 17.21
N PRO A 111 -3.55 18.92 17.07
CA PRO A 111 -4.96 18.74 16.76
C PRO A 111 -5.13 18.06 15.38
N PRO A 112 -6.12 17.16 15.24
CA PRO A 112 -6.29 16.29 14.07
C PRO A 112 -6.78 17.00 12.79
N THR A 113 -6.71 18.32 12.74
CA THR A 113 -7.39 19.18 11.77
C THR A 113 -6.84 19.08 10.35
N PHE A 114 -5.57 18.70 10.19
CA PHE A 114 -4.90 18.68 8.87
C PHE A 114 -4.60 17.27 8.35
N PHE A 115 -4.19 16.34 9.23
CA PHE A 115 -3.80 14.99 8.82
C PHE A 115 -5.00 14.10 8.47
N ARG A 116 -6.15 14.27 9.17
CA ARG A 116 -7.35 13.47 8.88
C ARG A 116 -7.98 13.77 7.52
N PRO A 117 -8.22 15.03 7.11
CA PRO A 117 -8.74 15.31 5.77
C PRO A 117 -7.78 14.85 4.68
N LEU A 118 -6.47 15.05 4.87
CA LEU A 118 -5.46 14.58 3.93
C LEU A 118 -5.47 13.06 3.79
N GLY A 119 -5.58 12.33 4.91
CA GLY A 119 -5.77 10.89 4.91
C GLY A 119 -7.06 10.46 4.19
N MET A 120 -8.17 11.19 4.35
CA MET A 120 -9.41 10.89 3.63
C MET A 120 -9.27 11.08 2.11
N VAL A 121 -8.60 12.16 1.68
CA VAL A 121 -8.34 12.42 0.25
C VAL A 121 -7.45 11.34 -0.33
N LEU A 122 -6.35 11.00 0.34
CA LEU A 122 -5.45 9.93 -0.11
C LEU A 122 -6.15 8.57 -0.15
N TYR A 123 -7.04 8.29 0.82
CA TYR A 123 -7.86 7.10 0.83
C TYR A 123 -8.74 7.03 -0.43
N VAL A 124 -9.59 8.02 -0.67
CA VAL A 124 -10.51 8.02 -1.83
C VAL A 124 -9.73 7.94 -3.14
N SER A 125 -8.66 8.74 -3.29
CA SER A 125 -7.82 8.76 -4.49
C SER A 125 -7.13 7.41 -4.73
N SER A 126 -6.66 6.73 -3.68
CA SER A 126 -6.04 5.41 -3.82
C SER A 126 -7.05 4.37 -4.33
N TYR A 127 -8.27 4.32 -3.77
CA TYR A 127 -9.28 3.37 -4.24
C TYR A 127 -9.79 3.69 -5.65
N TYR A 128 -9.85 4.97 -6.02
CA TYR A 128 -10.14 5.37 -7.39
C TYR A 128 -9.07 4.84 -8.37
N ALA A 129 -7.79 5.03 -8.05
CA ALA A 129 -6.69 4.52 -8.86
C ALA A 129 -6.73 2.98 -8.96
N PHE A 130 -7.04 2.30 -7.85
CA PHE A 130 -7.21 0.85 -7.85
C PHE A 130 -8.34 0.41 -8.79
N TYR A 131 -9.49 1.07 -8.76
CA TYR A 131 -10.61 0.74 -9.63
C TYR A 131 -10.28 0.94 -11.11
N ARG A 132 -9.59 2.04 -11.45
CA ARG A 132 -9.08 2.30 -12.81
C ARG A 132 -8.12 1.21 -13.28
N PHE A 133 -7.22 0.77 -12.40
CA PHE A 133 -6.31 -0.35 -12.68
C PHE A 133 -7.07 -1.62 -13.05
N VAL A 134 -8.13 -1.98 -12.30
CA VAL A 134 -8.92 -3.18 -12.58
C VAL A 134 -9.59 -3.09 -13.96
N ILE A 135 -10.23 -1.97 -14.29
CA ILE A 135 -10.88 -1.78 -15.59
C ILE A 135 -9.87 -1.87 -16.74
N ASP A 136 -8.75 -1.17 -16.63
CA ASP A 136 -7.74 -1.16 -17.69
C ASP A 136 -7.17 -2.57 -17.90
N THR A 137 -6.92 -3.30 -16.80
CA THR A 137 -6.44 -4.69 -16.88
C THR A 137 -7.46 -5.64 -17.52
N GLU A 138 -8.75 -5.48 -17.21
CA GLU A 138 -9.82 -6.28 -17.83
C GLU A 138 -9.99 -6.00 -19.32
N ASN A 139 -9.91 -4.73 -19.73
CA ASN A 139 -10.00 -4.35 -21.16
C ASN A 139 -8.83 -4.93 -21.95
N ILE A 140 -7.60 -4.80 -21.43
CA ILE A 140 -6.40 -5.35 -22.06
C ILE A 140 -6.46 -6.87 -22.13
N HIS A 141 -7.04 -7.52 -21.11
CA HIS A 141 -7.25 -8.97 -21.16
C HIS A 141 -8.22 -9.38 -22.27
N LYS A 142 -9.32 -8.63 -22.49
CA LYS A 142 -10.27 -8.90 -23.58
C LYS A 142 -9.62 -8.74 -24.96
N ASP A 143 -8.84 -7.68 -25.15
CA ASP A 143 -8.16 -7.40 -26.42
C ASP A 143 -7.11 -8.47 -26.79
N ARG A 144 -6.50 -9.14 -25.79
CA ARG A 144 -5.53 -10.23 -26.03
C ARG A 144 -6.15 -11.61 -26.29
N VAL A 145 -7.45 -11.79 -26.00
CA VAL A 145 -8.17 -13.07 -26.15
C VAL A 145 -9.00 -13.10 -27.44
N GLN A 146 -9.22 -11.95 -28.08
CA GLN A 146 -9.76 -11.83 -29.44
C GLN A 146 -8.66 -12.03 -30.50
#